data_AF-A0AAD6U3U4-F1
#
_entry.id   AF-A0AAD6U3U4-F1
#
_cell.length_a   1.000
_cell.length_b   1.000
_cell.length_c   1.000
_cell.angle_alpha   90.00
_cell.angle_beta   90.00
_cell.angle_gamma   90.00
#
_symmetry.space_group_name_H-M   'P 1'
#
loop_
_entity.id
_entity.type
_entity.pdbx_description
1 polymer ?
#
loop_
_entity_poly.entity_id
_entity_poly.type
_entity_poly.pdbx_seq_one_letter_code
_entity_poly.pdbx_strand_id
1 'polypeptide(L)'
;MSAEIVPMFAGEPASAESTAVTPATFIKKFRAHMRDLGTDNAPNPNGSKIDAFPDYLVEDSPAEKWFRDLQTGANAVVTWQALEVAFHTRFPGPEKAERTPQEWERELAGMKLTLAELDTTVNVGGSDVFAHIHYASRLLAIARLAGIADTTSGIWQSRDALPEVIRDKVPATQATWVTYTAAIKAVDRTHIRDGVVKAKKAQQMARDVADLKARATPLTPVSKVSAQLSRTGIATPRAATAPLPARAQGGANPFAGGGGQGNLFTPPAGLSEEALVTLRKIVAKLRGSMLQDDAAGRAEYERRIAGWERIHGNKKVLLEHSGYPLSPGTAPPCSGECYRCGKVTSPRHTRVDCPGPHIPNREGTFRSICSKYLSVRRPVAVNAVLEDDLAWIDFAEPDEDEADFGEGPSE
;
A
#
# COMPACT_ATOMS: atom_id res chain seq x y z
N MET A 1 19.01 24.78 26.75
CA MET A 1 18.71 25.17 25.36
C MET A 1 19.79 24.55 24.52
N SER A 2 19.47 23.51 23.75
CA SER A 2 20.47 22.81 22.92
C SER A 2 20.79 23.71 21.73
N ALA A 3 22.02 24.23 21.66
CA ALA A 3 22.49 24.97 20.50
C ALA A 3 22.50 24.01 19.31
N GLU A 4 21.64 24.26 18.32
CA GLU A 4 21.66 23.51 17.06
C GLU A 4 22.98 23.85 16.36
N ILE A 5 23.92 22.90 16.36
CA ILE A 5 25.24 23.08 15.77
C ILE A 5 25.07 23.29 14.27
N VAL A 6 25.52 24.44 13.76
CA VAL A 6 25.56 24.69 12.32
C VAL A 6 26.52 23.67 11.71
N PRO A 7 26.06 22.85 10.75
CA PRO A 7 26.92 21.83 10.18
C PRO A 7 27.97 22.48 9.26
N MET A 8 29.20 21.97 9.31
CA MET A 8 30.30 22.48 8.49
C MET A 8 30.09 22.11 7.01
N PHE A 9 30.52 23.00 6.11
CA PHE A 9 30.33 22.85 4.66
C PHE A 9 31.65 22.61 3.93
N ALA A 10 31.75 21.50 3.20
CA ALA A 10 32.94 21.12 2.43
C ALA A 10 32.89 21.56 0.95
N GLY A 11 31.69 21.79 0.38
CA GLY A 11 31.55 22.15 -1.04
C GLY A 11 31.65 20.99 -2.02
N GLU A 12 31.61 19.74 -1.56
CA GLU A 12 31.58 18.56 -2.43
C GLU A 12 30.18 18.29 -3.00
N PRO A 13 30.07 17.80 -4.26
CA PRO A 13 28.79 17.38 -4.80
C PRO A 13 28.25 16.23 -3.95
N ALA A 14 26.99 16.34 -3.53
CA ALA A 14 26.35 15.34 -2.69
C ALA A 14 26.41 13.96 -3.36
N SER A 15 27.30 13.09 -2.88
CA SER A 15 27.24 11.66 -3.14
C SER A 15 25.94 11.11 -2.55
N ALA A 16 25.27 10.20 -3.27
CA ALA A 16 23.96 9.66 -2.93
C ALA A 16 23.87 8.98 -1.54
N GLU A 17 24.99 8.76 -0.87
CA GLU A 17 25.08 8.09 0.43
C GLU A 17 25.56 9.01 1.58
N SER A 18 25.85 10.29 1.33
CA SER A 18 26.29 11.22 2.37
C SER A 18 25.14 12.11 2.82
N THR A 19 25.02 12.34 4.13
CA THR A 19 24.24 13.41 4.79
C THR A 19 24.79 14.80 4.43
N ALA A 20 25.02 15.05 3.14
CA ALA A 20 25.60 16.27 2.62
C ALA A 20 24.60 17.42 2.81
N VAL A 21 25.00 18.40 3.61
CA VAL A 21 24.25 19.63 3.82
C VAL A 21 24.17 20.35 2.47
N THR A 22 22.96 20.47 1.92
CA THR A 22 22.80 21.21 0.66
C THR A 22 23.26 22.67 0.84
N PRO A 23 23.87 23.30 -0.19
CA PRO A 23 24.35 24.69 -0.10
C PRO A 23 23.28 25.66 0.42
N ALA A 24 22.03 25.48 -0.01
CA ALA A 24 20.89 26.28 0.42
C ALA A 24 20.48 26.03 1.88
N THR A 25 20.67 24.82 2.41
CA THR A 25 20.37 24.51 3.82
C THR A 25 21.46 25.03 4.73
N PHE A 26 22.73 24.96 4.29
CA PHE A 26 23.87 25.53 5.01
C PHE A 26 23.70 27.04 5.23
N ILE A 27 23.51 27.82 4.16
CA ILE A 27 23.33 29.28 4.25
C ILE A 27 22.12 29.64 5.13
N LYS A 28 21.02 28.90 5.06
CA LYS A 28 19.85 29.11 5.91
C LYS A 28 20.16 28.87 7.39
N LYS A 29 20.87 27.78 7.72
CA LYS A 29 21.26 27.45 9.10
C LYS A 29 22.29 28.44 9.64
N PHE A 30 23.30 28.80 8.85
CA PHE A 30 24.26 29.84 9.20
C PHE A 30 23.55 31.17 9.48
N ARG A 31 22.65 31.61 8.60
CA ARG A 31 21.89 32.84 8.80
C ARG A 31 21.02 32.78 10.07
N ALA A 32 20.36 31.66 10.33
CA ALA A 32 19.56 31.49 11.55
C ALA A 32 20.43 31.58 12.81
N HIS A 33 21.61 30.96 12.80
CA HIS A 33 22.56 31.00 13.90
C HIS A 33 23.15 32.39 14.12
N MET A 34 23.52 33.10 13.06
CA MET A 34 24.02 34.47 13.16
C MET A 34 22.98 35.45 13.72
N ARG A 35 21.68 35.20 13.47
CA ARG A 35 20.60 35.95 14.13
C ARG A 35 20.46 35.62 15.61
N ASP A 36 20.59 34.34 15.97
CA ASP A 36 20.54 33.88 17.37
C ASP A 36 21.70 34.47 18.20
N LEU A 37 22.89 34.58 17.60
CA LEU A 37 24.06 35.25 18.17
C LEU A 37 23.94 36.79 18.20
N GLY A 38 22.84 37.37 17.72
CA GLY A 38 22.59 38.81 17.76
C GLY A 38 23.52 39.64 16.86
N THR A 39 24.17 39.02 15.87
CA THR A 39 25.15 39.71 15.00
C THR A 39 24.53 40.80 14.13
N ASP A 40 23.21 40.78 13.96
CA ASP A 40 22.44 41.86 13.30
C ASP A 40 22.49 43.18 14.09
N ASN A 41 22.72 43.12 15.41
CA ASN A 41 22.82 44.28 16.29
C ASN A 41 24.28 44.74 16.51
N ALA A 42 25.26 44.11 15.86
CA ALA A 42 26.66 44.45 16.00
C ALA A 42 27.00 45.78 15.27
N PRO A 43 28.07 46.50 15.67
CA PRO A 43 28.50 47.74 15.00
C PRO A 43 28.82 47.57 13.51
N ASN A 44 29.26 46.36 13.11
CA ASN A 44 29.44 45.97 11.72
C ASN A 44 28.83 44.57 11.49
N PRO A 45 27.53 44.49 11.18
CA PRO A 45 26.82 43.22 11.05
C PRO A 45 27.23 42.42 9.81
N ASN A 46 27.74 43.10 8.76
CA ASN A 46 28.24 42.43 7.56
C ASN A 46 29.64 41.87 7.76
N GLY A 47 30.57 42.66 8.32
CA GLY A 47 31.92 42.22 8.62
C GLY A 47 31.93 41.03 9.58
N SER A 48 31.17 41.13 10.69
CA SER A 48 31.08 40.05 11.68
C SER A 48 30.57 38.73 11.07
N LYS A 49 29.71 38.79 10.05
CA LYS A 49 29.22 37.59 9.35
C LYS A 49 30.22 37.02 8.36
N ILE A 50 30.97 37.89 7.68
CA ILE A 50 31.99 37.49 6.71
C ILE A 50 33.20 36.90 7.45
N ASP A 51 33.60 37.50 8.56
CA ASP A 51 34.74 37.05 9.38
C ASP A 51 34.46 35.70 10.05
N ALA A 52 33.21 35.45 10.47
CA ALA A 52 32.80 34.18 11.06
C ALA A 52 32.48 33.09 10.02
N PHE A 53 32.27 33.44 8.74
CA PHE A 53 31.95 32.47 7.69
C PHE A 53 32.98 31.34 7.50
N PRO A 54 34.32 31.58 7.47
CA PRO A 54 35.31 30.53 7.29
C PRO A 54 35.29 29.48 8.42
N ASP A 55 34.89 29.85 9.64
CA ASP A 55 34.83 28.93 10.79
C ASP A 55 33.82 27.80 10.61
N TYR A 56 32.87 27.95 9.67
CA TYR A 56 31.86 26.95 9.33
C TYR A 56 32.17 26.19 8.03
N LEU A 57 33.36 26.38 7.47
CA LEU A 57 33.87 25.61 6.34
C LEU A 57 34.78 24.49 6.85
N VAL A 58 34.76 23.34 6.18
CA VAL A 58 35.65 22.22 6.53
C VAL A 58 37.09 22.57 6.13
N GLU A 59 38.06 22.27 7.00
CA GLU A 59 39.49 22.49 6.75
C GLU A 59 39.94 21.80 5.44
N ASP A 60 40.75 22.49 4.64
CA ASP A 60 41.30 22.06 3.34
C ASP A 60 40.26 21.74 2.24
N SER A 61 39.00 22.08 2.48
CA SER A 61 37.89 21.80 1.57
C SER A 61 37.87 22.71 0.34
N PRO A 62 37.22 22.28 -0.77
CA PRO A 62 36.95 23.12 -1.93
C PRO A 62 36.22 24.44 -1.60
N ALA A 63 35.38 24.45 -0.55
CA ALA A 63 34.68 25.64 -0.10
C ALA A 63 35.61 26.64 0.62
N GLU A 64 36.51 26.15 1.47
CA GLU A 64 37.47 27.00 2.18
C GLU A 64 38.47 27.66 1.22
N LYS A 65 39.01 26.87 0.27
CA LYS A 65 39.91 27.38 -0.77
C LYS A 65 39.25 28.47 -1.62
N TRP A 66 37.99 28.24 -2.02
CA TRP A 66 37.21 29.24 -2.75
C TRP A 66 36.99 30.53 -1.94
N PHE A 67 36.63 30.43 -0.66
CA PHE A 67 36.40 31.61 0.17
C PHE A 67 37.68 32.43 0.38
N ARG A 68 38.82 31.74 0.56
CA ARG A 68 40.15 32.35 0.65
C ARG A 68 40.52 33.09 -0.64
N ASP A 69 40.29 32.49 -1.80
CA ASP A 69 40.54 33.11 -3.11
C ASP A 69 39.60 34.31 -3.37
N LEU A 70 38.35 34.23 -2.91
CA LEU A 70 37.35 35.29 -3.04
C LEU A 70 37.72 36.53 -2.21
N GLN A 71 38.25 36.35 -1.00
CA GLN A 71 38.61 37.44 -0.10
C GLN A 71 40.01 38.03 -0.36
N THR A 72 40.91 37.31 -1.06
CA THR A 72 42.27 37.78 -1.37
C THR A 72 42.38 38.56 -2.70
N GLY A 73 41.35 38.50 -3.55
CA GLY A 73 41.34 39.21 -4.85
C GLY A 73 40.81 40.66 -4.80
N ALA A 74 40.91 41.37 -5.92
CA ALA A 74 40.37 42.73 -6.10
C ALA A 74 38.82 42.84 -6.00
N ASN A 75 38.14 41.70 -5.82
CA ASN A 75 36.69 41.57 -5.70
C ASN A 75 36.27 41.11 -4.29
N ALA A 76 37.07 41.41 -3.27
CA ALA A 76 36.78 41.08 -1.88
C ALA A 76 35.36 41.52 -1.50
N VAL A 77 34.60 40.58 -0.96
CA VAL A 77 33.17 40.78 -0.78
C VAL A 77 32.94 41.40 0.58
N VAL A 78 32.47 42.65 0.59
CA VAL A 78 32.26 43.46 1.81
C VAL A 78 30.83 43.40 2.35
N THR A 79 29.88 42.84 1.59
CA THR A 79 28.49 42.67 2.02
C THR A 79 28.09 41.20 2.06
N TRP A 80 27.32 40.84 3.08
CA TRP A 80 26.79 39.48 3.22
C TRP A 80 25.94 39.07 2.01
N GLN A 81 25.17 39.99 1.44
CA GLN A 81 24.34 39.72 0.25
C GLN A 81 25.18 39.36 -0.99
N ALA A 82 26.28 40.06 -1.23
CA ALA A 82 27.18 39.74 -2.33
C ALA A 82 27.89 38.38 -2.10
N LEU A 83 28.15 38.02 -0.84
CA LEU A 83 28.72 36.72 -0.49
C LEU A 83 27.74 35.60 -0.82
N GLU A 84 26.45 35.77 -0.47
CA GLU A 84 25.40 34.80 -0.79
C GLU A 84 25.24 34.59 -2.29
N VAL A 85 25.30 35.67 -3.07
CA VAL A 85 25.25 35.58 -4.54
C VAL A 85 26.44 34.79 -5.06
N ALA A 86 27.66 35.14 -4.67
CA ALA A 86 28.88 34.44 -5.08
C ALA A 86 28.88 32.97 -4.64
N PHE A 87 28.38 32.68 -3.44
CA PHE A 87 28.24 31.33 -2.90
C PHE A 87 27.26 30.49 -3.74
N HIS A 88 26.08 31.03 -4.07
CA HIS A 88 25.10 30.34 -4.90
C HIS A 88 25.55 30.16 -6.36
N THR A 89 26.38 31.07 -6.87
CA THR A 89 27.01 30.92 -8.19
C THR A 89 28.06 29.80 -8.20
N ARG A 90 28.87 29.68 -7.12
CA ARG A 90 29.93 28.67 -7.03
C ARG A 90 29.39 27.28 -6.68
N PHE A 91 28.43 27.22 -5.77
CA PHE A 91 27.80 25.99 -5.28
C PHE A 91 26.31 26.02 -5.63
N PRO A 92 25.95 25.78 -6.91
CA PRO A 92 24.55 25.61 -7.27
C PRO A 92 23.98 24.45 -6.46
N GLY A 93 22.82 24.67 -5.84
CA GLY A 93 22.10 23.56 -5.22
C GLY A 93 21.82 22.47 -6.27
N PRO A 94 21.65 21.19 -5.86
CA PRO A 94 21.24 20.17 -6.81
C PRO A 94 19.99 20.67 -7.53
N GLU A 95 20.05 20.70 -8.86
CA GLU A 95 18.93 21.08 -9.70
C GLU A 95 17.80 20.12 -9.35
N LYS A 96 16.86 20.58 -8.52
CA LYS A 96 15.63 19.82 -8.30
C LYS A 96 14.98 19.80 -9.66
N ALA A 97 14.94 18.64 -10.30
CA ALA A 97 14.21 18.45 -11.54
C ALA A 97 12.84 19.09 -11.37
N GLU A 98 12.67 20.29 -11.93
CA GLU A 98 11.42 21.00 -11.89
C GLU A 98 10.54 20.20 -12.83
N ARG A 99 9.55 19.52 -12.24
CA ARG A 99 8.60 18.76 -13.03
C ARG A 99 8.04 19.67 -14.09
N THR A 100 8.10 19.22 -15.33
CA THR A 100 7.69 20.05 -16.46
C THR A 100 6.18 20.33 -16.37
N PRO A 101 5.67 21.42 -16.98
CA PRO A 101 4.24 21.68 -17.04
C PRO A 101 3.42 20.47 -17.54
N GLN A 102 3.99 19.68 -18.46
CA GLN A 102 3.39 18.46 -19.00
C GLN A 102 3.31 17.33 -17.95
N GLU A 103 4.30 17.21 -17.06
CA GLU A 103 4.25 16.26 -15.95
C GLU A 103 3.22 16.68 -14.89
N TRP A 104 3.04 17.99 -14.68
CA TRP A 104 1.97 18.51 -13.83
C TRP A 104 0.59 18.28 -14.44
N GLU A 105 0.42 18.45 -15.75
CA GLU A 105 -0.82 18.09 -16.47
C GLU A 105 -1.12 16.59 -16.38
N ARG A 106 -0.08 15.74 -16.48
CA ARG A 106 -0.22 14.29 -16.29
C ARG A 106 -0.61 13.93 -14.86
N GLU A 107 -0.04 14.58 -13.85
CA GLU A 107 -0.46 14.40 -12.45
C GLU A 107 -1.89 14.88 -12.22
N LEU A 108 -2.27 16.00 -12.84
CA LEU A 108 -3.61 16.55 -12.78
C LEU A 108 -4.65 15.62 -13.43
N ALA A 109 -4.33 14.99 -14.56
CA ALA A 109 -5.18 13.97 -15.19
C ALA A 109 -5.24 12.64 -14.41
N GLY A 110 -4.19 12.33 -13.64
CA GLY A 110 -4.12 11.14 -12.80
C GLY A 110 -4.88 11.26 -11.48
N MET A 111 -5.14 12.48 -11.01
CA MET A 111 -5.89 12.71 -9.78
C MET A 111 -7.36 12.35 -9.96
N LYS A 112 -7.83 11.42 -9.13
CA LYS A 112 -9.22 10.99 -9.08
C LYS A 112 -9.69 11.01 -7.64
N LEU A 113 -10.88 11.55 -7.41
CA LEU A 113 -11.57 11.44 -6.13
C LEU A 113 -12.50 10.23 -6.20
N THR A 114 -12.36 9.24 -5.31
CA THR A 114 -13.25 8.08 -5.32
C THR A 114 -14.48 8.30 -4.43
N LEU A 115 -15.58 7.59 -4.74
CA LEU A 115 -16.79 7.55 -3.90
C LEU A 115 -16.52 7.07 -2.46
N ALA A 116 -15.46 6.29 -2.25
CA ALA A 116 -15.07 5.79 -0.93
C ALA A 116 -14.37 6.85 -0.08
N GLU A 117 -13.71 7.82 -0.71
CA GLU A 117 -12.92 8.87 -0.05
C GLU A 117 -13.75 10.13 0.23
N LEU A 118 -14.86 10.31 -0.47
CA LEU A 118 -15.74 11.49 -0.38
C LEU A 118 -16.25 11.82 1.03
N ASP A 119 -16.49 10.81 1.86
CA ASP A 119 -16.98 10.96 3.24
C ASP A 119 -15.84 10.87 4.29
N THR A 120 -14.59 10.96 3.83
CA THR A 120 -13.41 10.88 4.73
C THR A 120 -12.79 12.25 4.97
N THR A 121 -12.21 12.41 6.15
CA THR A 121 -11.35 13.54 6.50
C THR A 121 -9.89 13.15 6.32
N VAL A 122 -9.10 14.06 5.76
CA VAL A 122 -7.66 13.93 5.58
C VAL A 122 -7.00 14.95 6.50
N ASN A 123 -6.07 14.48 7.34
CA ASN A 123 -5.29 15.36 8.20
C ASN A 123 -4.20 16.06 7.36
N VAL A 124 -4.26 17.38 7.28
CA VAL A 124 -3.28 18.22 6.59
C VAL A 124 -2.76 19.23 7.59
N GLY A 125 -1.47 19.13 7.95
CA GLY A 125 -0.83 20.07 8.89
C GLY A 125 -1.48 20.11 10.27
N GLY A 126 -2.02 18.99 10.76
CA GLY A 126 -2.69 18.91 12.07
C GLY A 126 -4.16 19.31 12.06
N SER A 127 -4.73 19.68 10.91
CA SER A 127 -6.17 19.96 10.76
C SER A 127 -6.87 18.92 9.90
N ASP A 128 -8.01 18.42 10.36
CA ASP A 128 -8.82 17.46 9.62
C ASP A 128 -9.68 18.20 8.58
N VAL A 129 -9.32 18.05 7.30
CA VAL A 129 -10.00 18.68 6.17
C VAL A 129 -10.73 17.60 5.36
N PHE A 130 -11.96 17.85 4.94
CA PHE A 130 -12.69 16.89 4.11
C PHE A 130 -11.99 16.59 2.79
N ALA A 131 -12.04 15.34 2.34
CA ALA A 131 -11.31 14.87 1.16
C ALA A 131 -11.62 15.68 -0.11
N HIS A 132 -12.87 16.11 -0.32
CA HIS A 132 -13.24 16.94 -1.48
C HIS A 132 -12.65 18.36 -1.43
N ILE A 133 -12.52 18.95 -0.23
CA ILE A 133 -11.89 20.27 -0.02
C ILE A 133 -10.38 20.18 -0.21
N HIS A 134 -9.76 19.12 0.34
CA HIS A 134 -8.34 18.85 0.16
C HIS A 134 -8.02 18.59 -1.31
N TYR A 135 -8.82 17.77 -1.98
CA TYR A 135 -8.73 17.48 -3.42
C TYR A 135 -8.81 18.75 -4.26
N ALA A 136 -9.81 19.61 -4.05
CA ALA A 136 -9.95 20.87 -4.76
C ALA A 136 -8.76 21.83 -4.50
N SER A 137 -8.22 21.83 -3.28
CA SER A 137 -7.04 22.65 -2.94
C SER A 137 -5.77 22.15 -3.64
N ARG A 138 -5.59 20.83 -3.71
CA ARG A 138 -4.47 20.21 -4.43
C ARG A 138 -4.58 20.40 -5.95
N LEU A 139 -5.78 20.28 -6.51
CA LEU A 139 -6.04 20.60 -7.93
C LEU A 139 -5.63 22.04 -8.26
N LEU A 140 -6.02 23.01 -7.44
CA LEU A 140 -5.66 24.40 -7.67
C LEU A 140 -4.15 24.63 -7.56
N ALA A 141 -3.48 23.99 -6.61
CA ALA A 141 -2.03 24.09 -6.46
C ALA A 141 -1.30 23.56 -7.71
N ILE A 142 -1.72 22.40 -8.23
CA ILE A 142 -1.11 21.81 -9.44
C ILE A 142 -1.44 22.64 -10.68
N ALA A 143 -2.67 23.17 -10.81
CA ALA A 143 -3.03 24.08 -11.90
C ALA A 143 -2.20 25.37 -11.90
N ARG A 144 -1.83 25.89 -10.72
CA ARG A 144 -0.90 27.04 -10.59
C ARG A 144 0.52 26.67 -11.00
N LEU A 145 1.01 25.49 -10.57
CA LEU A 145 2.34 25.01 -10.94
C LEU A 145 2.47 24.72 -12.45
N ALA A 146 1.40 24.26 -13.09
CA ALA A 146 1.32 24.08 -14.54
C ALA A 146 1.10 25.41 -15.31
N GLY A 147 0.87 26.54 -14.63
CA GLY A 147 0.59 27.82 -15.27
C GLY A 147 -0.79 27.92 -15.95
N ILE A 148 -1.70 26.97 -15.69
CA ILE A 148 -3.02 26.90 -16.34
C ILE A 148 -4.16 27.45 -15.48
N ALA A 149 -3.88 27.95 -14.28
CA ALA A 149 -4.89 28.32 -13.28
C ALA A 149 -5.98 29.29 -13.80
N ASP A 150 -5.61 30.22 -14.67
CA ASP A 150 -6.51 31.23 -15.26
C ASP A 150 -7.12 30.80 -16.59
N THR A 151 -6.85 29.56 -17.03
CA THR A 151 -7.35 29.00 -18.29
C THR A 151 -8.50 28.03 -18.04
N THR A 152 -9.22 27.70 -19.11
CA THR A 152 -10.25 26.66 -19.14
C THR A 152 -9.70 25.27 -19.51
N SER A 153 -8.41 25.18 -19.85
CA SER A 153 -7.75 23.97 -20.34
C SER A 153 -7.76 22.87 -19.27
N GLY A 154 -8.20 21.67 -19.66
CA GLY A 154 -8.21 20.48 -18.78
C GLY A 154 -9.32 20.43 -17.73
N ILE A 155 -10.12 21.49 -17.55
CA ILE A 155 -11.21 21.49 -16.55
C ILE A 155 -12.24 20.41 -16.85
N TRP A 156 -12.57 20.19 -18.13
CA TRP A 156 -13.52 19.16 -18.55
C TRP A 156 -13.03 17.74 -18.21
N GLN A 157 -11.74 17.47 -18.34
CA GLN A 157 -11.14 16.16 -18.00
C GLN A 157 -11.22 15.91 -16.50
N SER A 158 -10.88 16.92 -15.70
CA SER A 158 -11.02 16.85 -14.23
C SER A 158 -12.48 16.69 -13.83
N ARG A 159 -13.42 17.35 -14.52
CA ARG A 159 -14.86 17.20 -14.28
C ARG A 159 -15.34 15.77 -14.56
N ASP A 160 -14.87 15.14 -15.63
CA ASP A 160 -15.22 13.74 -15.95
C ASP A 160 -14.60 12.73 -14.99
N ALA A 161 -13.48 13.08 -14.34
CA ALA A 161 -12.88 12.30 -13.28
C ALA A 161 -13.59 12.44 -11.92
N LEU A 162 -14.46 13.45 -11.74
CA LEU A 162 -15.20 13.65 -10.50
C LEU A 162 -16.35 12.64 -10.34
N PRO A 163 -16.62 12.15 -9.11
CA PRO A 163 -17.82 11.39 -8.81
C PRO A 163 -19.10 12.14 -9.17
N GLU A 164 -20.10 11.43 -9.67
CA GLU A 164 -21.39 11.98 -10.11
C GLU A 164 -22.05 12.87 -9.05
N VAL A 165 -21.93 12.48 -7.77
CA VAL A 165 -22.42 13.23 -6.60
C VAL A 165 -21.90 14.68 -6.53
N ILE A 166 -20.64 14.92 -6.89
CA ILE A 166 -20.08 16.28 -6.95
C ILE A 166 -20.37 16.91 -8.31
N ARG A 167 -20.30 16.10 -9.38
CA ARG A 167 -20.50 16.56 -10.76
C ARG A 167 -21.87 17.21 -10.98
N ASP A 168 -22.91 16.72 -10.31
CA ASP A 168 -24.28 17.25 -10.36
C ASP A 168 -24.39 18.69 -9.84
N LYS A 169 -23.51 19.09 -8.91
CA LYS A 169 -23.53 20.42 -8.28
C LYS A 169 -22.48 21.37 -8.83
N VAL A 170 -21.45 20.86 -9.47
CA VAL A 170 -20.48 21.70 -10.16
C VAL A 170 -21.05 22.06 -11.54
N PRO A 171 -21.07 23.35 -11.95
CA PRO A 171 -21.50 23.74 -13.30
C PRO A 171 -20.63 23.14 -14.40
N ALA A 172 -21.25 22.79 -15.55
CA ALA A 172 -20.55 22.21 -16.70
C ALA A 172 -19.52 23.16 -17.33
N THR A 173 -19.79 24.46 -17.28
CA THR A 173 -18.91 25.51 -17.82
C THR A 173 -18.33 26.31 -16.67
N GLN A 174 -17.00 26.37 -16.61
CA GLN A 174 -16.25 27.16 -15.64
C GLN A 174 -15.19 27.97 -16.38
N ALA A 175 -15.04 29.23 -15.99
CA ALA A 175 -14.11 30.16 -16.65
C ALA A 175 -12.65 29.90 -16.26
N THR A 176 -12.39 29.46 -15.02
CA THR A 176 -11.02 29.25 -14.51
C THR A 176 -10.96 28.06 -13.57
N TRP A 177 -9.75 27.55 -13.33
CA TRP A 177 -9.52 26.55 -12.28
C TRP A 177 -9.84 27.09 -10.89
N VAL A 178 -9.73 28.40 -10.69
CA VAL A 178 -10.11 29.06 -9.43
C VAL A 178 -11.61 28.92 -9.18
N THR A 179 -12.45 29.27 -10.17
CA THR A 179 -13.91 29.17 -10.01
C THR A 179 -14.39 27.72 -9.93
N TYR A 180 -13.76 26.83 -10.70
CA TYR A 180 -14.04 25.40 -10.66
C TYR A 180 -13.74 24.76 -9.29
N THR A 181 -12.55 25.01 -8.74
CA THR A 181 -12.17 24.45 -7.43
C THR A 181 -12.94 25.08 -6.28
N ALA A 182 -13.32 26.37 -6.39
CA ALA A 182 -14.24 27.00 -5.45
C ALA A 182 -15.63 26.33 -5.48
N ALA A 183 -16.16 26.01 -6.67
CA ALA A 183 -17.42 25.30 -6.81
C ALA A 183 -17.39 23.89 -6.20
N ILE A 184 -16.28 23.16 -6.32
CA ILE A 184 -16.10 21.85 -5.65
C ILE A 184 -16.09 22.00 -4.12
N LYS A 185 -15.41 23.03 -3.60
CA LYS A 185 -15.36 23.31 -2.16
C LYS A 185 -16.72 23.75 -1.58
N ALA A 186 -17.56 24.38 -2.40
CA ALA A 186 -18.86 24.88 -2.01
C ALA A 186 -19.98 23.81 -2.00
N VAL A 187 -19.69 22.56 -2.39
CA VAL A 187 -20.69 21.49 -2.37
C VAL A 187 -21.05 21.14 -0.93
N ASP A 188 -22.35 21.19 -0.63
CA ASP A 188 -22.86 20.96 0.72
C ASP A 188 -22.60 19.52 1.20
N ARG A 189 -22.21 19.40 2.48
CA ARG A 189 -21.90 18.13 3.14
C ARG A 189 -23.09 17.16 3.16
N THR A 190 -24.31 17.65 3.34
CA THR A 190 -25.52 16.82 3.34
C THR A 190 -25.74 16.17 1.97
N HIS A 191 -25.50 16.94 0.90
CA HIS A 191 -25.56 16.44 -0.46
C HIS A 191 -24.51 15.37 -0.75
N ILE A 192 -23.27 15.55 -0.27
CA ILE A 192 -22.22 14.54 -0.41
C ILE A 192 -22.61 13.25 0.32
N ARG A 193 -23.12 13.35 1.54
CA ARG A 193 -23.52 12.19 2.34
C ARG A 193 -24.70 11.44 1.72
N ASP A 194 -25.75 12.15 1.34
CA ASP A 194 -26.93 11.59 0.71
C ASP A 194 -26.63 11.00 -0.67
N GLY A 195 -25.77 11.66 -1.44
CA GLY A 195 -25.27 11.19 -2.71
C GLY A 195 -24.42 9.92 -2.56
N VAL A 196 -23.54 9.84 -1.56
CA VAL A 196 -22.76 8.62 -1.25
C VAL A 196 -23.68 7.47 -0.85
N VAL A 197 -24.73 7.73 -0.06
CA VAL A 197 -25.73 6.71 0.30
C VAL A 197 -26.52 6.25 -0.93
N LYS A 198 -26.97 7.18 -1.77
CA LYS A 198 -27.68 6.87 -3.02
C LYS A 198 -26.80 6.08 -4.00
N ALA A 199 -25.54 6.48 -4.17
CA ALA A 199 -24.58 5.80 -5.02
C ALA A 199 -24.27 4.38 -4.51
N LYS A 200 -24.12 4.19 -3.20
CA LYS A 200 -23.97 2.85 -2.59
C LYS A 200 -25.20 1.99 -2.81
N LYS A 201 -26.41 2.54 -2.65
CA LYS A 201 -27.66 1.82 -2.94
C LYS A 201 -27.77 1.43 -4.41
N ALA A 202 -27.44 2.34 -5.33
CA ALA A 202 -27.42 2.07 -6.76
C ALA A 202 -26.39 0.99 -7.13
N GLN A 203 -25.19 1.03 -6.53
CA GLN A 203 -24.18 0.00 -6.73
C GLN A 203 -24.63 -1.37 -6.20
N GLN A 204 -25.34 -1.41 -5.08
CA GLN A 204 -25.92 -2.63 -4.54
C GLN A 204 -27.03 -3.17 -5.45
N MET A 205 -27.96 -2.30 -5.88
CA MET A 205 -29.02 -2.69 -6.83
C MET A 205 -28.45 -3.19 -8.15
N ALA A 206 -27.39 -2.56 -8.67
CA ALA A 206 -26.73 -3.01 -9.89
C ALA A 206 -26.10 -4.41 -9.72
N ARG A 207 -25.51 -4.69 -8.55
CA ARG A 207 -25.00 -6.03 -8.20
C ARG A 207 -26.13 -7.05 -8.08
N ASP A 208 -27.23 -6.69 -7.44
CA ASP A 208 -28.38 -7.57 -7.27
C ASP A 208 -29.04 -7.88 -8.62
N VAL A 209 -29.17 -6.89 -9.51
CA VAL A 209 -29.66 -7.07 -10.88
C VAL A 209 -28.69 -7.93 -11.70
N ALA A 210 -27.38 -7.75 -11.55
CA ALA A 210 -26.39 -8.59 -12.22
C ALA A 210 -26.45 -10.05 -11.74
N ASP A 211 -26.61 -10.28 -10.42
CA ASP A 211 -26.79 -11.63 -9.85
C ASP A 211 -28.10 -12.26 -10.33
N LEU A 212 -29.19 -11.50 -10.38
CA LEU A 212 -30.47 -11.97 -10.92
C LEU A 212 -30.37 -12.33 -12.41
N LYS A 213 -29.68 -11.51 -13.22
CA LYS A 213 -29.43 -11.82 -14.64
C LYS A 213 -28.53 -13.04 -14.82
N ALA A 214 -27.54 -13.25 -13.95
CA ALA A 214 -26.68 -14.43 -13.99
C ALA A 214 -27.42 -15.72 -13.59
N ARG A 215 -28.39 -15.62 -12.67
CA ARG A 215 -29.25 -16.75 -12.24
C ARG A 215 -30.40 -17.04 -13.21
N ALA A 216 -30.78 -16.08 -14.04
CA ALA A 216 -31.79 -16.28 -15.08
C ALA A 216 -31.17 -17.06 -16.26
N THR A 217 -31.10 -18.39 -16.16
CA THR A 217 -30.89 -19.24 -17.34
C THR A 217 -31.97 -18.92 -18.38
N PRO A 218 -31.63 -18.66 -19.66
CA PRO A 218 -32.63 -18.50 -20.69
C PRO A 218 -33.39 -19.83 -20.82
N LEU A 219 -34.65 -19.84 -20.38
CA LEU A 219 -35.56 -20.96 -20.58
C LEU A 219 -35.76 -21.13 -22.09
N THR A 220 -34.99 -22.02 -22.70
CA THR A 220 -35.18 -22.40 -24.09
C THR A 220 -36.59 -23.01 -24.24
N PRO A 221 -37.26 -22.88 -25.39
CA PRO A 221 -38.62 -23.38 -25.59
C PRO A 221 -38.80 -24.86 -25.20
N VAL A 222 -37.73 -25.65 -25.34
CA VAL A 222 -37.68 -27.08 -25.01
C VAL A 222 -37.84 -27.35 -23.51
N SER A 223 -37.32 -26.46 -22.64
CA SER A 223 -37.42 -26.60 -21.17
C SER A 223 -38.86 -26.42 -20.64
N LYS A 224 -39.67 -25.58 -21.30
CA LYS A 224 -41.09 -25.40 -20.95
C LYS A 224 -41.94 -26.63 -21.31
N VAL A 225 -41.64 -27.27 -22.44
CA VAL A 225 -42.34 -28.48 -22.90
C VAL A 225 -41.95 -29.70 -22.04
N SER A 226 -40.67 -29.85 -21.69
CA SER A 226 -40.23 -30.94 -20.80
C SER A 226 -40.84 -30.83 -19.39
N ALA A 227 -40.95 -29.61 -18.83
CA ALA A 227 -41.60 -29.39 -17.56
C ALA A 227 -43.12 -29.65 -17.59
N GLN A 228 -43.79 -29.46 -18.74
CA GLN A 228 -45.20 -29.80 -18.92
C GLN A 228 -45.43 -31.31 -19.16
N LEU A 229 -44.58 -31.99 -19.92
CA LEU A 229 -44.67 -33.45 -20.11
C LEU A 229 -44.39 -34.23 -18.82
N SER A 230 -43.52 -33.70 -17.97
CA SER A 230 -43.26 -34.27 -16.62
C SER A 230 -44.49 -34.20 -15.70
N ARG A 231 -45.53 -33.44 -16.07
CA ARG A 231 -46.79 -33.31 -15.32
C ARG A 231 -47.94 -34.13 -15.91
N THR A 232 -47.76 -34.74 -17.08
CA THR A 232 -48.77 -35.63 -17.70
C THR A 232 -48.38 -37.09 -17.49
N GLY A 233 -48.76 -37.65 -16.34
CA GLY A 233 -48.67 -39.08 -16.09
C GLY A 233 -49.89 -39.81 -16.68
N ILE A 234 -49.65 -40.81 -17.54
CA ILE A 234 -50.70 -41.70 -18.07
C ILE A 234 -51.08 -42.70 -16.98
N ALA A 235 -52.32 -42.64 -16.50
CA ALA A 235 -52.87 -43.58 -15.56
C ALA A 235 -53.25 -44.90 -16.27
N THR A 236 -52.64 -46.01 -15.84
CA THR A 236 -53.12 -47.38 -16.10
C THR A 236 -54.04 -47.80 -14.94
N PRO A 237 -55.18 -48.46 -15.19
CA PRO A 237 -56.11 -48.82 -14.12
C PRO A 237 -55.67 -50.11 -13.44
N ARG A 238 -55.48 -50.06 -12.11
CA ARG A 238 -55.52 -51.26 -11.26
C ARG A 238 -56.47 -51.01 -10.09
N ALA A 239 -57.20 -52.08 -9.79
CA ALA A 239 -58.44 -52.15 -9.03
C ALA A 239 -58.39 -51.60 -7.60
N ALA A 240 -59.61 -51.24 -7.16
CA ALA A 240 -59.99 -50.63 -5.90
C ALA A 240 -59.60 -51.40 -4.65
N THR A 241 -59.26 -50.66 -3.59
CA THR A 241 -59.71 -50.86 -2.20
C THR A 241 -59.53 -49.55 -1.43
N ALA A 242 -60.57 -49.14 -0.72
CA ALA A 242 -60.63 -47.98 0.18
C ALA A 242 -60.73 -48.49 1.64
N PRO A 243 -60.85 -47.63 2.68
CA PRO A 243 -59.92 -46.57 3.10
C PRO A 243 -59.58 -46.69 4.62
N LEU A 244 -58.45 -46.11 5.07
CA LEU A 244 -58.24 -45.76 6.48
C LEU A 244 -57.66 -44.34 6.60
N PRO A 245 -58.13 -43.49 7.54
CA PRO A 245 -57.81 -42.08 7.57
C PRO A 245 -56.57 -41.81 8.42
N ALA A 246 -55.62 -41.02 7.91
CA ALA A 246 -54.65 -40.35 8.75
C ALA A 246 -54.46 -38.92 8.24
N ARG A 247 -54.97 -38.01 9.08
CA ARG A 247 -54.97 -36.56 8.93
C ARG A 247 -53.56 -36.00 9.16
N ALA A 248 -53.31 -34.92 8.44
CA ALA A 248 -52.11 -34.12 8.36
C ALA A 248 -51.46 -33.69 9.69
N GLN A 249 -50.13 -33.53 9.60
CA GLN A 249 -49.31 -32.33 9.93
C GLN A 249 -48.15 -32.59 10.91
N GLY A 250 -46.95 -32.20 10.47
CA GLY A 250 -45.77 -32.00 11.33
C GLY A 250 -44.48 -32.15 10.55
N GLY A 251 -43.82 -31.02 10.24
CA GLY A 251 -42.72 -30.94 9.28
C GLY A 251 -41.46 -31.71 9.66
N ALA A 252 -40.90 -32.40 8.66
CA ALA A 252 -39.55 -32.96 8.68
C ALA A 252 -38.62 -32.11 7.83
N ASN A 253 -37.46 -31.79 8.41
CA ASN A 253 -36.41 -30.90 7.93
C ASN A 253 -35.92 -31.20 6.48
N PRO A 254 -35.71 -30.17 5.63
CA PRO A 254 -35.21 -30.34 4.26
C PRO A 254 -33.66 -30.44 4.16
N PHE A 255 -32.96 -30.71 5.26
CA PHE A 255 -31.48 -30.73 5.29
C PHE A 255 -30.86 -32.13 5.43
N ALA A 256 -31.62 -33.21 5.20
CA ALA A 256 -31.09 -34.57 5.29
C ALA A 256 -31.13 -35.31 3.95
N GLY A 257 -29.97 -35.33 3.28
CA GLY A 257 -29.57 -36.40 2.37
C GLY A 257 -29.97 -36.26 0.90
N GLY A 258 -28.98 -36.07 0.03
CA GLY A 258 -29.16 -36.28 -1.42
C GLY A 258 -28.19 -35.44 -2.25
N GLY A 259 -27.10 -36.07 -2.70
CA GLY A 259 -26.02 -35.44 -3.45
C GLY A 259 -26.48 -34.67 -4.68
N GLY A 260 -26.19 -33.37 -4.68
CA GLY A 260 -26.21 -32.55 -5.88
C GLY A 260 -24.98 -32.85 -6.73
N GLN A 261 -25.13 -33.72 -7.72
CA GLN A 261 -24.30 -33.70 -8.92
C GLN A 261 -24.65 -32.45 -9.74
N GLY A 262 -24.18 -31.30 -9.25
CA GLY A 262 -23.93 -30.14 -10.11
C GLY A 262 -22.51 -30.28 -10.66
N ASN A 263 -22.29 -29.91 -11.91
CA ASN A 263 -20.95 -29.81 -12.50
C ASN A 263 -20.09 -28.84 -11.68
N LEU A 264 -19.36 -29.36 -10.69
CA LEU A 264 -18.54 -28.64 -9.71
C LEU A 264 -17.08 -28.47 -10.16
N PHE A 265 -16.77 -28.76 -11.43
CA PHE A 265 -15.43 -28.60 -12.00
C PHE A 265 -15.36 -27.37 -12.89
N THR A 266 -15.66 -26.19 -12.34
CA THR A 266 -14.83 -25.04 -12.68
C THR A 266 -13.85 -24.90 -11.52
N PRO A 267 -12.54 -25.22 -11.70
CA PRO A 267 -11.58 -24.93 -10.65
C PRO A 267 -11.72 -23.44 -10.32
N PRO A 268 -11.80 -23.06 -9.03
CA PRO A 268 -11.81 -21.65 -8.68
C PRO A 268 -10.57 -21.03 -9.34
N ALA A 269 -10.76 -19.93 -10.07
CA ALA A 269 -9.66 -19.24 -10.73
C ALA A 269 -8.50 -19.15 -9.73
N GLY A 270 -7.37 -19.75 -10.09
CA GLY A 270 -6.17 -19.70 -9.27
C GLY A 270 -5.80 -18.24 -9.01
N LEU A 271 -5.00 -17.98 -7.97
CA LEU A 271 -4.35 -16.67 -7.87
C LEU A 271 -3.64 -16.39 -9.19
N SER A 272 -3.70 -15.14 -9.65
CA SER A 272 -2.89 -14.72 -10.79
C SER A 272 -1.40 -14.92 -10.49
N GLU A 273 -0.57 -15.08 -11.51
CA GLU A 273 0.88 -15.25 -11.31
C GLU A 273 1.48 -14.05 -10.56
N GLU A 274 1.00 -12.83 -10.85
CA GLU A 274 1.38 -11.62 -10.12
C GLU A 274 1.02 -11.69 -8.62
N ALA A 275 -0.14 -12.24 -8.29
CA ALA A 275 -0.56 -12.45 -6.90
C ALA A 275 0.30 -13.51 -6.21
N LEU A 276 0.69 -14.57 -6.91
CA LEU A 276 1.60 -15.61 -6.39
C LEU A 276 3.00 -15.05 -6.11
N VAL A 277 3.56 -14.25 -7.02
CA VAL A 277 4.85 -13.57 -6.82
C VAL A 277 4.77 -12.63 -5.61
N THR A 278 3.68 -11.88 -5.49
CA THR A 278 3.44 -10.98 -4.35
C THR A 278 3.36 -11.77 -3.04
N LEU A 279 2.59 -12.86 -3.02
CA LEU A 279 2.43 -13.72 -1.86
C LEU A 279 3.76 -14.37 -1.43
N ARG A 280 4.60 -14.82 -2.38
CA ARG A 280 5.95 -15.34 -2.09
C ARG A 280 6.83 -14.29 -1.42
N LYS A 281 6.83 -13.04 -1.93
CA LYS A 281 7.60 -11.92 -1.34
C LYS A 281 7.14 -11.62 0.09
N ILE A 282 5.83 -11.60 0.33
CA ILE A 282 5.25 -11.38 1.66
C ILE A 282 5.69 -12.48 2.63
N VAL A 283 5.58 -13.76 2.23
CA VAL A 283 5.99 -14.88 3.08
C VAL A 283 7.48 -14.84 3.38
N ALA A 284 8.34 -14.53 2.40
CA ALA A 284 9.78 -14.39 2.62
C ALA A 284 10.10 -13.29 3.66
N LYS A 285 9.46 -12.12 3.53
CA LYS A 285 9.60 -11.02 4.50
C LYS A 285 9.14 -11.42 5.91
N LEU A 286 8.02 -12.12 6.02
CA LEU A 286 7.50 -12.56 7.32
C LEU A 286 8.37 -13.63 7.97
N ARG A 287 8.94 -14.56 7.19
CA ARG A 287 9.90 -15.56 7.68
C ARG A 287 11.18 -14.92 8.20
N GLY A 288 11.73 -13.93 7.48
CA GLY A 288 12.93 -13.22 7.92
C GLY A 288 12.73 -12.30 9.13
N SER A 289 11.48 -12.05 9.54
CA SER A 289 11.15 -11.13 10.64
C SER A 289 10.35 -11.80 11.76
N MET A 290 10.42 -13.13 11.90
CA MET A 290 9.70 -13.85 12.95
C MET A 290 10.17 -13.45 14.35
N LEU A 291 9.22 -13.36 15.27
CA LEU A 291 9.44 -12.88 16.62
C LEU A 291 9.56 -14.06 17.58
N GLN A 292 10.47 -13.95 18.55
CA GLN A 292 10.63 -14.90 19.65
C GLN A 292 9.45 -14.80 20.62
N ASP A 293 9.12 -15.90 21.31
CA ASP A 293 7.99 -15.97 22.26
C ASP A 293 8.34 -15.39 23.65
N ASP A 294 8.87 -14.17 23.67
CA ASP A 294 9.19 -13.43 24.88
C ASP A 294 8.33 -12.15 25.01
N ALA A 295 8.51 -11.40 26.10
CA ALA A 295 7.74 -10.19 26.34
C ALA A 295 8.01 -9.10 25.28
N ALA A 296 9.24 -9.01 24.76
CA ALA A 296 9.62 -8.04 23.74
C ALA A 296 9.01 -8.40 22.38
N GLY A 297 9.02 -9.69 22.02
CA GLY A 297 8.40 -10.21 20.81
C GLY A 297 6.88 -10.04 20.81
N ARG A 298 6.22 -10.22 21.96
CA ARG A 298 4.76 -9.94 22.10
C ARG A 298 4.45 -8.45 21.96
N ALA A 299 5.22 -7.56 22.57
CA ALA A 299 5.04 -6.12 22.41
C ALA A 299 5.28 -5.66 20.96
N GLU A 300 6.32 -6.20 20.29
CA GLU A 300 6.58 -5.91 18.88
C GLU A 300 5.48 -6.45 17.96
N TYR A 301 4.93 -7.63 18.27
CA TYR A 301 3.80 -8.18 17.55
C TYR A 301 2.57 -7.26 17.62
N GLU A 302 2.25 -6.74 18.81
CA GLU A 302 1.16 -5.77 18.99
C GLU A 302 1.38 -4.50 18.15
N ARG A 303 2.61 -3.98 18.09
CA ARG A 303 2.96 -2.85 17.21
C ARG A 303 2.74 -3.17 15.74
N ARG A 304 3.12 -4.37 15.29
CA ARG A 304 2.93 -4.82 13.90
C ARG A 304 1.45 -4.99 13.56
N ILE A 305 0.66 -5.52 14.47
CA ILE A 305 -0.79 -5.64 14.31
C ILE A 305 -1.43 -4.25 14.21
N ALA A 306 -1.11 -3.33 15.12
CA ALA A 306 -1.63 -1.96 15.06
C ALA A 306 -1.20 -1.22 13.78
N GLY A 307 0.04 -1.42 13.32
CA GLY A 307 0.53 -0.88 12.06
C GLY A 307 -0.20 -1.46 10.84
N TRP A 308 -0.42 -2.77 10.83
CA TRP A 308 -1.16 -3.46 9.77
C TRP A 308 -2.62 -3.00 9.74
N GLU A 309 -3.27 -2.88 10.90
CA GLU A 309 -4.65 -2.39 11.02
C GLU A 309 -4.81 -0.93 10.61
N ARG A 310 -3.80 -0.07 10.87
CA ARG A 310 -3.80 1.32 10.39
C ARG A 310 -3.84 1.40 8.86
N ILE A 311 -3.14 0.49 8.18
CA ILE A 311 -3.04 0.47 6.72
C ILE A 311 -4.28 -0.20 6.09
N HIS A 312 -4.74 -1.31 6.68
CA HIS A 312 -5.73 -2.20 6.05
C HIS A 312 -7.14 -2.10 6.65
N GLY A 313 -7.28 -1.69 7.91
CA GLY A 313 -8.54 -1.43 8.61
C GLY A 313 -9.55 -2.58 8.59
N ASN A 314 -10.84 -2.21 8.65
CA ASN A 314 -11.99 -3.13 8.58
C ASN A 314 -12.48 -3.43 7.15
N LYS A 315 -11.68 -3.10 6.13
CA LYS A 315 -12.03 -3.44 4.73
C LYS A 315 -11.95 -4.96 4.55
N LYS A 316 -12.67 -5.50 3.55
CA LYS A 316 -12.45 -6.89 3.09
C LYS A 316 -11.08 -6.94 2.42
N VAL A 317 -10.06 -7.20 3.23
CA VAL A 317 -8.66 -7.23 2.80
C VAL A 317 -8.34 -8.60 2.24
N LEU A 318 -7.78 -8.61 1.03
CA LEU A 318 -7.24 -9.81 0.41
C LEU A 318 -5.88 -10.13 1.04
N LEU A 319 -5.84 -11.18 1.85
CA LEU A 319 -4.66 -11.58 2.62
C LEU A 319 -3.53 -12.10 1.72
N GLU A 320 -3.86 -12.56 0.51
CA GLU A 320 -2.91 -12.94 -0.52
C GLU A 320 -2.02 -11.76 -1.00
N HIS A 321 -2.52 -10.53 -0.94
CA HIS A 321 -1.81 -9.33 -1.38
C HIS A 321 -1.23 -8.49 -0.23
N SER A 322 -1.76 -8.67 0.98
CA SER A 322 -1.43 -7.84 2.15
C SER A 322 -0.68 -8.60 3.25
N GLY A 323 -0.81 -9.92 3.27
CA GLY A 323 -0.31 -10.75 4.36
C GLY A 323 -1.02 -10.50 5.68
N TYR A 324 -0.55 -11.19 6.72
CA TYR A 324 -0.93 -10.90 8.10
C TYR A 324 0.28 -11.12 9.03
N PRO A 325 0.53 -10.24 10.02
CA PRO A 325 1.61 -10.45 10.99
C PRO A 325 1.48 -11.80 11.70
N LEU A 326 2.60 -12.50 11.89
CA LEU A 326 2.63 -13.82 12.52
C LEU A 326 2.82 -13.70 14.03
N SER A 327 2.05 -14.48 14.80
CA SER A 327 2.15 -14.50 16.26
C SER A 327 3.56 -14.96 16.69
N PRO A 328 4.11 -14.39 17.78
CA PRO A 328 5.43 -14.78 18.30
C PRO A 328 5.54 -16.27 18.59
N GLY A 329 6.71 -16.85 18.36
CA GLY A 329 6.98 -18.28 18.59
C GLY A 329 6.23 -19.25 17.70
N THR A 330 5.40 -18.80 16.76
CA THR A 330 4.75 -19.70 15.79
C THR A 330 5.77 -20.23 14.78
N ALA A 331 5.40 -21.29 14.06
CA ALA A 331 6.20 -21.82 12.98
C ALA A 331 6.06 -20.97 11.71
N PRO A 332 7.02 -21.03 10.78
CA PRO A 332 6.91 -20.39 9.47
C PRO A 332 5.67 -20.85 8.68
N PRO A 333 5.05 -19.98 7.85
CA PRO A 333 4.00 -20.40 6.95
C PRO A 333 4.50 -21.45 5.95
N CYS A 334 3.66 -22.43 5.64
CA CYS A 334 3.98 -23.58 4.76
C CYS A 334 4.98 -24.59 5.35
N SER A 335 5.18 -24.62 6.67
CA SER A 335 6.02 -25.63 7.33
C SER A 335 5.25 -26.91 7.71
N GLY A 336 3.94 -26.94 7.41
CA GLY A 336 3.05 -28.00 7.88
C GLY A 336 2.54 -27.71 9.30
N GLU A 337 2.45 -26.44 9.65
CA GLU A 337 1.91 -25.95 10.90
C GLU A 337 0.39 -26.16 10.99
N CYS A 338 -0.13 -26.26 12.20
CA CYS A 338 -1.58 -26.17 12.41
C CYS A 338 -2.05 -24.72 12.24
N TYR A 339 -3.04 -24.48 11.39
CA TYR A 339 -3.58 -23.12 11.18
C TYR A 339 -4.37 -22.55 12.37
N ARG A 340 -4.53 -23.33 13.45
CA ARG A 340 -5.22 -22.89 14.67
C ARG A 340 -4.26 -22.46 15.79
N CYS A 341 -3.13 -23.13 15.96
CA CYS A 341 -2.13 -22.75 16.98
C CYS A 341 -0.80 -22.25 16.37
N GLY A 342 -0.64 -22.32 15.05
CA GLY A 342 0.57 -21.89 14.36
C GLY A 342 1.81 -22.74 14.63
N LYS A 343 1.70 -23.87 15.36
CA LYS A 343 2.85 -24.73 15.72
C LYS A 343 2.90 -25.97 14.82
N VAL A 344 4.11 -26.50 14.63
CA VAL A 344 4.34 -27.85 14.08
C VAL A 344 4.49 -28.78 15.28
N THR A 345 3.60 -29.77 15.41
CA THR A 345 3.61 -30.73 16.53
C THR A 345 3.78 -32.16 16.02
N SER A 346 4.33 -33.02 16.87
CA SER A 346 4.31 -34.47 16.71
C SER A 346 3.61 -35.10 17.93
N PRO A 347 2.49 -35.83 17.76
CA PRO A 347 1.79 -36.08 16.51
C PRO A 347 1.17 -34.80 15.91
N ARG A 348 0.93 -34.82 14.60
CA ARG A 348 0.15 -33.77 13.93
C ARG A 348 -1.30 -33.83 14.45
N HIS A 349 -1.89 -32.67 14.70
CA HIS A 349 -3.28 -32.57 15.13
C HIS A 349 -4.12 -31.81 14.10
N THR A 350 -5.42 -32.10 14.07
CA THR A 350 -6.36 -31.36 13.23
C THR A 350 -6.81 -30.07 13.93
N ARG A 351 -7.56 -29.22 13.21
CA ARG A 351 -8.16 -28.01 13.82
C ARG A 351 -9.02 -28.35 15.04
N VAL A 352 -9.70 -29.50 15.01
CA VAL A 352 -10.63 -29.93 16.07
C VAL A 352 -9.86 -30.34 17.33
N ASP A 353 -8.77 -31.08 17.14
CA ASP A 353 -7.99 -31.68 18.23
C ASP A 353 -6.81 -30.80 18.69
N CYS A 354 -6.88 -29.49 18.43
CA CYS A 354 -5.77 -28.57 18.69
C CYS A 354 -5.63 -28.27 20.18
N PRO A 355 -4.50 -28.63 20.82
CA PRO A 355 -4.32 -28.48 22.27
C PRO A 355 -3.72 -27.12 22.66
N GLY A 356 -3.28 -26.31 21.70
CA GLY A 356 -2.51 -25.09 21.93
C GLY A 356 -3.34 -23.80 21.97
N PRO A 357 -2.77 -22.70 22.47
CA PRO A 357 -3.40 -21.39 22.40
C PRO A 357 -3.67 -21.00 20.95
N HIS A 358 -4.83 -20.38 20.71
CA HIS A 358 -5.25 -20.05 19.36
C HIS A 358 -4.58 -18.78 18.85
N ILE A 359 -4.04 -18.85 17.64
CA ILE A 359 -3.62 -17.65 16.90
C ILE A 359 -4.85 -16.90 16.39
N PRO A 360 -4.74 -15.61 16.05
CA PRO A 360 -5.85 -14.87 15.46
C PRO A 360 -6.39 -15.51 14.18
N ASN A 361 -7.72 -15.47 14.00
CA ASN A 361 -8.39 -16.09 12.85
C ASN A 361 -7.86 -15.61 11.49
N ARG A 362 -7.45 -14.34 11.39
CA ARG A 362 -6.86 -13.77 10.18
C ARG A 362 -5.49 -14.38 9.88
N GLU A 363 -4.68 -14.64 10.91
CA GLU A 363 -3.41 -15.34 10.75
C GLU A 363 -3.62 -16.78 10.27
N GLY A 364 -4.57 -17.50 10.89
CA GLY A 364 -4.91 -18.87 10.46
C GLY A 364 -5.41 -18.93 9.02
N THR A 365 -6.20 -17.93 8.60
CA THR A 365 -6.67 -17.80 7.21
C THR A 365 -5.51 -17.54 6.26
N PHE A 366 -4.60 -16.61 6.62
CA PHE A 366 -3.41 -16.32 5.83
C PHE A 366 -2.52 -17.56 5.66
N ARG A 367 -2.26 -18.32 6.74
CA ARG A 367 -1.50 -19.58 6.68
C ARG A 367 -2.14 -20.63 5.77
N SER A 368 -3.46 -20.74 5.81
CA SER A 368 -4.21 -21.62 4.89
C SER A 368 -4.04 -21.20 3.42
N ILE A 369 -4.01 -19.90 3.12
CA ILE A 369 -3.76 -19.38 1.77
C ILE A 369 -2.34 -19.73 1.33
N CYS A 370 -1.34 -19.46 2.18
CA CYS A 370 0.05 -19.78 1.90
C CYS A 370 0.23 -21.27 1.61
N SER A 371 -0.32 -22.17 2.42
CA SER A 371 -0.24 -23.61 2.12
C SER A 371 -0.96 -23.96 0.82
N LYS A 372 -2.17 -23.47 0.59
CA LYS A 372 -2.94 -23.80 -0.61
C LYS A 372 -2.21 -23.46 -1.92
N TYR A 373 -1.47 -22.35 -1.95
CA TYR A 373 -0.90 -21.81 -3.18
C TYR A 373 0.64 -21.92 -3.27
N LEU A 374 1.36 -22.00 -2.15
CA LEU A 374 2.83 -22.04 -2.14
C LEU A 374 3.41 -23.38 -1.68
N SER A 375 2.64 -24.22 -0.97
CA SER A 375 3.20 -25.51 -0.55
C SER A 375 3.30 -26.45 -1.75
N VAL A 376 4.46 -27.09 -1.91
CA VAL A 376 4.61 -28.23 -2.80
C VAL A 376 3.74 -29.33 -2.22
N ARG A 377 2.63 -29.65 -2.89
CA ARG A 377 1.78 -30.79 -2.49
C ARG A 377 2.67 -32.03 -2.51
N ARG A 378 3.00 -32.59 -1.35
CA ARG A 378 3.26 -34.04 -1.30
C ARG A 378 1.92 -34.70 -1.61
N PRO A 379 1.80 -35.50 -2.67
CA PRO A 379 0.56 -36.21 -2.93
C PRO A 379 0.21 -37.00 -1.66
N VAL A 380 -1.03 -36.84 -1.21
CA VAL A 380 -1.58 -37.70 -0.15
C VAL A 380 -1.59 -39.10 -0.75
N ALA A 381 -0.66 -39.95 -0.31
CA ALA A 381 -0.66 -41.36 -0.67
C ALA A 381 -1.88 -42.02 -0.02
N VAL A 382 -3.00 -42.00 -0.74
CA VAL A 382 -4.10 -42.94 -0.48
C VAL A 382 -3.67 -44.27 -1.09
N ASN A 383 -3.25 -45.20 -0.22
CA ASN A 383 -2.89 -46.58 -0.48
C ASN A 383 -1.88 -46.82 -1.61
N ALA A 384 -0.59 -46.80 -1.25
CA ALA A 384 0.40 -47.65 -1.91
C ALA A 384 1.20 -48.36 -0.81
N VAL A 385 0.89 -49.63 -0.58
CA VAL A 385 1.82 -50.56 0.07
C VAL A 385 2.87 -50.84 -0.99
N LEU A 386 4.07 -50.27 -0.84
CA LEU A 386 5.26 -50.76 -1.51
C LEU A 386 6.42 -50.68 -0.53
N GLU A 387 7.07 -51.83 -0.42
CA GLU A 387 8.17 -52.21 0.43
C GLU A 387 9.44 -51.41 0.14
N ASP A 388 10.28 -51.34 1.17
CA ASP A 388 11.73 -51.14 1.27
C ASP A 388 12.58 -50.56 0.13
N ASP A 389 13.66 -49.91 0.60
CA ASP A 389 14.93 -49.61 -0.06
C ASP A 389 15.05 -48.31 -0.89
N LEU A 390 15.69 -47.29 -0.29
CA LEU A 390 17.05 -46.81 -0.65
C LEU A 390 17.33 -45.37 -0.16
N ALA A 391 18.18 -45.28 0.86
CA ALA A 391 19.47 -44.58 0.87
C ALA A 391 19.63 -43.13 0.33
N TRP A 392 19.99 -42.25 1.28
CA TRP A 392 21.06 -41.22 1.26
C TRP A 392 21.04 -40.08 0.21
N ILE A 393 21.16 -38.84 0.70
CA ILE A 393 22.20 -37.86 0.31
C ILE A 393 22.27 -36.81 1.43
N ASP A 394 23.40 -36.83 2.16
CA ASP A 394 23.92 -35.74 3.00
C ASP A 394 24.35 -34.58 2.10
N PHE A 395 23.98 -33.35 2.46
CA PHE A 395 24.55 -32.14 1.88
C PHE A 395 25.59 -31.59 2.87
N ALA A 396 26.85 -31.75 2.51
CA ALA A 396 28.01 -31.21 3.19
C ALA A 396 28.03 -29.67 3.14
N GLU A 397 28.44 -29.07 4.26
CA GLU A 397 28.77 -27.66 4.41
C GLU A 397 30.09 -27.31 3.67
N PRO A 398 30.28 -26.05 3.26
CA PRO A 398 31.47 -25.60 2.53
C PRO A 398 32.60 -25.20 3.49
N ASP A 399 33.81 -25.71 3.25
CA ASP A 399 35.05 -25.25 3.88
C ASP A 399 35.58 -23.98 3.19
N GLU A 400 36.01 -23.04 4.03
CA GLU A 400 36.76 -21.84 3.72
C GLU A 400 38.26 -22.18 3.50
N ASP A 401 39.00 -21.21 2.96
CA ASP A 401 40.46 -21.09 2.95
C ASP A 401 41.24 -21.84 1.85
N GLU A 402 41.77 -21.10 0.88
CA GLU A 402 43.23 -20.85 0.82
C GLU A 402 43.57 -19.88 -0.32
N ALA A 403 44.27 -18.81 0.06
CA ALA A 403 45.07 -17.99 -0.84
C ALA A 403 46.51 -18.49 -0.75
N ASP A 404 47.17 -18.76 -1.87
CA ASP A 404 48.61 -18.53 -1.95
C ASP A 404 49.08 -18.28 -3.39
N PHE A 405 49.78 -17.17 -3.54
CA PHE A 405 50.49 -16.71 -4.74
C PHE A 405 51.98 -16.96 -4.45
N GLY A 406 52.60 -17.90 -5.16
CA GLY A 406 54.03 -18.20 -5.02
C GLY A 406 54.70 -18.44 -6.37
N GLU A 407 55.77 -17.69 -6.61
CA GLU A 407 56.51 -17.48 -7.85
C GLU A 407 57.37 -18.66 -8.35
N GLY A 408 57.45 -18.79 -9.69
CA GLY A 408 58.66 -19.08 -10.51
C GLY A 408 59.21 -20.52 -10.57
N PRO A 409 60.22 -20.82 -11.44
CA PRO A 409 60.84 -19.99 -12.49
C PRO A 409 61.04 -20.70 -13.87
N SER A 410 61.52 -19.90 -14.85
CA SER A 410 62.42 -20.21 -15.99
C SER A 410 62.07 -21.30 -17.01
N GLU A 411 61.84 -20.90 -18.27
CA GLU A 411 62.81 -20.95 -19.39
C GLU A 411 62.37 -20.04 -20.54
#